data_AF-A0A432TND3-F1
#
_entry.id   AF-A0A432TND3-F1
#
_cell.length_a   1.000
_cell.length_b   1.000
_cell.length_c   1.000
_cell.angle_alpha   90.00
_cell.angle_beta   90.00
_cell.angle_gamma   90.00
#
_symmetry.space_group_name_H-M   'P 1'
#
loop_
_entity.id
_entity.type
_entity.pdbx_description
1 polymer ?
#
loop_
_entity_poly.entity_id
_entity_poly.type
_entity_poly.pdbx_seq_one_letter_code
_entity_poly.pdbx_strand_id
1 'polypeptide(L)' 'MQDNRVLSGMRPTGRLHLGHYHGVLKNWLDLQNEHDSYF' A
#
# COMPACT_ATOMS: atom_id res chain seq x y z
N MET A 1 -5.02 -9.64 -20.36
CA MET A 1 -5.22 -8.39 -19.62
C MET A 1 -3.91 -8.09 -18.94
N GLN A 2 -3.39 -6.88 -19.09
CA GLN A 2 -2.10 -6.52 -18.50
C GLN A 2 -2.38 -6.22 -17.02
N ASP A 3 -2.01 -7.14 -16.13
CA ASP A 3 -2.09 -6.88 -14.69
C ASP A 3 -1.15 -5.72 -14.40
N ASN A 4 -1.73 -4.54 -14.15
CA ASN A 4 -0.97 -3.35 -13.82
C ASN A 4 -0.24 -3.63 -12.51
N ARG A 5 1.10 -3.60 -12.55
CA ARG A 5 1.93 -3.84 -11.37
C ARG A 5 2.11 -2.55 -10.61
N VAL A 6 1.91 -2.62 -9.30
CA VAL A 6 2.05 -1.46 -8.40
C VAL A 6 3.16 -1.74 -7.39
N LEU A 7 4.12 -0.82 -7.28
CA LEU A 7 5.16 -0.86 -6.25
C LEU A 7 4.97 0.35 -5.31
N SER A 8 4.78 0.10 -4.03
CA SER A 8 4.49 1.15 -3.03
C SER A 8 5.24 0.89 -1.73
N GLY A 9 6.01 1.86 -1.23
CA GLY A 9 6.76 1.69 0.01
C GLY A 9 6.67 2.90 0.94
N MET A 10 7.00 2.69 2.21
CA MET A 10 7.16 3.76 3.20
C MET A 10 8.54 3.70 3.84
N ARG A 11 9.13 4.88 4.08
CA ARG A 11 10.40 4.97 4.82
C ARG A 11 10.20 4.42 6.24
N PRO A 12 11.08 3.54 6.75
CA PRO A 12 10.97 3.03 8.12
C PRO A 12 11.39 4.11 9.13
N THR A 13 10.45 4.97 9.53
CA THR A 13 10.67 6.11 10.44
C THR A 13 10.28 5.84 11.89
N GLY A 14 9.74 4.65 12.19
CA GLY A 14 9.30 4.28 13.54
C GLY A 14 8.05 3.41 13.52
N ARG A 15 7.31 3.41 14.63
CA ARG A 15 6.09 2.61 14.77
C ARG A 15 4.96 3.20 13.93
N LEU A 16 4.19 2.32 13.31
CA LEU A 16 2.94 2.68 12.65
C LEU A 16 1.93 3.22 13.67
N HIS A 17 1.05 4.08 13.20
CA HIS A 17 -0.03 4.69 14.00
C HIS A 17 -1.25 4.93 13.12
N LEU A 18 -2.39 5.31 13.72
CA LEU A 18 -3.68 5.45 13.02
C LEU A 18 -3.61 6.38 11.79
N GLY A 19 -2.82 7.46 11.85
CA GLY A 19 -2.56 8.31 10.69
C GLY A 19 -2.01 7.56 9.46
N HIS A 20 -1.11 6.58 9.65
CA HIS A 20 -0.62 5.74 8.55
C HIS A 20 -1.72 4.82 8.01
N TYR A 21 -2.60 4.30 8.88
CA TYR A 21 -3.71 3.45 8.48
C TYR A 21 -4.70 4.19 7.56
N HIS A 22 -5.16 5.36 8.00
CA HIS A 22 -6.08 6.18 7.22
C HIS A 22 -5.41 6.88 6.03
N GLY A 23 -4.11 7.12 6.11
CA GLY A 23 -3.36 7.80 5.05
C GLY A 23 -2.98 6.89 3.88
N VAL A 24 -2.53 5.66 4.15
CA VAL A 24 -1.95 4.82 3.09
C VAL A 24 -2.29 3.34 3.19
N LEU A 25 -2.35 2.75 4.39
CA LEU A 25 -2.48 1.28 4.51
C LEU A 25 -3.85 0.78 4.04
N LYS A 26 -4.92 1.55 4.27
CA LYS A 26 -6.25 1.19 3.76
C LYS A 26 -6.28 1.13 2.23
N ASN A 27 -5.68 2.12 1.58
CA ASN A 27 -5.59 2.17 0.12
C ASN A 27 -4.71 1.06 -0.45
N TRP A 28 -3.62 0.70 0.23
CA TRP A 28 -2.79 -0.44 -0.17
C TRP A 28 -3.54 -1.76 -0.15
N LEU A 29 -4.48 -1.95 0.79
CA LEU A 29 -5.34 -3.12 0.82
C LEU A 29 -6.27 -3.18 -0.41
N ASP A 30 -6.85 -2.05 -0.80
CA ASP A 30 -7.71 -1.97 -1.97
C ASP A 30 -6.91 -2.24 -3.25
N LEU A 31 -5.71 -1.66 -3.38
CA LEU A 31 -4.79 -1.88 -4.50
C LEU A 31 -4.34 -3.34 -4.64
N GLN A 32 -4.17 -4.07 -3.54
CA GLN A 32 -3.84 -5.50 -3.58
C GLN A 32 -4.96 -6.34 -4.22
N ASN A 33 -6.21 -5.91 -4.09
CA ASN A 33 -7.34 -6.63 -4.68
C ASN A 33 -7.49 -6.36 -6.18
N GLU A 34 -7.02 -5.19 -6.65
CA GLU A 34 -7.19 -4.75 -8.04
C GLU A 34 -5.93 -5.00 -8.89
N HIS A 35 -4.75 -5.11 -8.28
CA HIS A 35 -3.45 -5.08 -8.96
C HIS A 35 -2.42 -6.01 -8.32
N ASP A 36 -1.46 -6.49 -9.12
CA ASP A 36 -0.28 -7.21 -8.64
C ASP A 36 0.65 -6.24 -7.90
N SER A 37 0.56 -6.23 -6.56
CA SER A 37 1.13 -5.19 -5.69
C SER A 37 2.35 -5.66 -4.88
N TYR A 38 3.39 -4.83 -4.82
CA TYR A 38 4.65 -5.06 -4.11
C TYR A 38 4.93 -3.90 -3.13
N PHE A 39 5.52 -4.21 -1.97
CA PHE A 39 5.73 -3.24 -0.87
C PHE A 39 7.14 -3.25 -0.29
#